data_AF-A0A3M1FWS4-F1
#
_entry.id   AF-A0A3M1FWS4-F1
#
_cell.length_a   1.000
_cell.length_b   1.000
_cell.length_c   1.000
_cell.angle_alpha   90.00
_cell.angle_beta   90.00
_cell.angle_gamma   90.00
#
_symmetry.space_group_name_H-M   'P 1'
#
loop_
_entity.id
_entity.type
_entity.pdbx_description
1 polymer ?
#
loop_
_entity_poly.entity_id
_entity_poly.type
_entity_poly.pdbx_seq_one_letter_code
_entity_poly.pdbx_strand_id
1 'polypeptide(L)' 'GLSDAQMANLQKQLRAGIGRDVKINFSIDESLLGGLVVKVGSRQIDSSLASKLNRLRIAMKGAG' A
#
# COMPACT_ATOMS: atom_id res chain seq x y z
N GLY A 1 -9.47 9.74 5.70
CA GLY A 1 -8.84 9.83 4.36
C GLY A 1 -7.47 10.46 4.50
N LEU A 2 -6.54 10.18 3.59
CA LEU A 2 -5.26 10.89 3.57
C LEU A 2 -5.51 12.37 3.25
N SER A 3 -4.79 13.26 3.93
CA SER A 3 -4.83 14.70 3.61
C SER A 3 -3.99 15.01 2.37
N ASP A 4 -4.30 16.12 1.70
CA ASP A 4 -3.54 16.58 0.52
C ASP A 4 -2.04 16.73 0.80
N ALA A 5 -1.69 17.13 2.03
CA ALA A 5 -0.30 17.22 2.47
C ALA A 5 0.40 15.86 2.53
N GLN A 6 -0.30 14.81 2.98
CA GLN A 6 0.24 13.45 2.99
C GLN A 6 0.42 12.92 1.57
N MET A 7 -0.52 13.23 0.68
CA MET A 7 -0.47 12.83 -0.73
C MET A 7 0.69 13.51 -1.47
N ALA A 8 0.89 14.82 -1.24
CA ALA A 8 2.02 15.56 -1.79
C ALA A 8 3.37 15.04 -1.27
N ASN A 9 3.46 14.69 0.02
CA ASN A 9 4.67 14.12 0.59
C ASN A 9 4.98 12.73 0.00
N LEU A 10 3.95 11.88 -0.12
CA LEU A 10 4.09 10.55 -0.73
C LEU A 10 4.53 10.67 -2.20
N GLN A 11 3.98 11.63 -2.95
CA GLN A 11 4.39 11.91 -4.32
C GLN A 11 5.85 12.36 -4.42
N LYS A 12 6.29 13.22 -3.51
CA LYS A 12 7.67 13.70 -3.46
C LYS A 12 8.64 12.55 -3.18
N GLN A 13 8.29 11.67 -2.24
CA GLN A 13 9.10 10.49 -1.89
C GLN A 13 9.13 9.45 -3.00
N LEU A 14 7.99 9.16 -3.63
CA LEU A 14 7.92 8.22 -4.75
C LEU A 14 8.69 8.75 -5.96
N ARG A 15 8.57 10.04 -6.29
CA ARG A 15 9.38 10.69 -7.34
C ARG A 15 10.87 10.60 -7.04
N ALA A 16 11.29 10.85 -5.79
CA ALA A 16 12.70 10.74 -5.39
C ALA A 16 13.24 9.30 -5.48
N GLY A 17 12.44 8.29 -5.12
CA GLY A 17 12.84 6.89 -5.17
C GLY A 17 12.82 6.27 -6.58
N ILE A 18 11.97 6.75 -7.47
CA ILE A 18 11.77 6.20 -8.82
C ILE A 18 12.53 7.00 -9.89
N GLY A 19 12.82 8.28 -9.64
CA GLY A 19 13.55 9.15 -10.55
C GLY A 19 12.76 9.56 -11.81
N ARG A 20 11.44 9.33 -11.84
CA ARG A 20 10.55 9.65 -12.96
C ARG A 20 9.26 10.29 -12.47
N ASP A 21 8.55 10.97 -13.36
CA ASP A 21 7.24 11.52 -13.02
C ASP A 21 6.22 10.39 -12.79
N VAL A 22 5.53 10.43 -11.65
CA VAL A 22 4.67 9.35 -11.17
C VAL A 22 3.25 9.90 -11.06
N LYS A 23 2.31 9.31 -11.81
CA LYS A 23 0.87 9.53 -11.60
C LYS A 23 0.41 8.67 -10.42
N ILE A 24 -0.11 9.32 -9.38
CA ILE A 24 -0.67 8.65 -8.21
C ILE A 24 -2.18 8.56 -8.40
N ASN A 25 -2.69 7.34 -8.44
CA ASN A 25 -4.12 7.08 -8.29
C ASN A 25 -4.35 6.66 -6.85
N PHE A 26 -5.13 7.45 -6.11
CA PHE A 26 -5.51 7.16 -4.74
C PHE A 26 -6.97 6.72 -4.68
N SER A 27 -7.22 5.57 -4.06
CA SER A 27 -8.56 5.08 -3.75
C SER A 27 -8.59 4.60 -2.31
N ILE A 28 -9.68 4.89 -1.61
CA ILE A 28 -9.94 4.32 -0.29
C ILE A 28 -10.61 2.97 -0.52
N ASP A 29 -9.98 1.90 -0.03
CA ASP A 29 -10.54 0.55 -0.05
C ASP A 29 -10.83 0.12 1.39
N GLU A 30 -12.12 0.08 1.74
CA GLU A 30 -12.61 -0.31 3.06
C GLU A 30 -12.31 -1.78 3.38
N SER A 31 -12.14 -2.64 2.36
CA SER A 31 -11.83 -4.05 2.54
C SER A 31 -10.41 -4.30 3.06
N LEU A 32 -9.51 -3.32 2.91
CA LEU A 32 -8.14 -3.40 3.43
C LEU A 32 -8.10 -3.33 4.97
N LEU A 33 -9.19 -2.89 5.61
CA LEU A 33 -9.29 -2.65 7.06
C LEU A 33 -8.21 -1.70 7.60
N GLY A 34 -7.62 -0.89 6.71
CA GLY A 34 -6.52 0.04 6.98
C GLY A 34 -5.16 -0.40 6.45
N GLY A 35 -4.18 0.49 6.61
CA GLY A 35 -2.84 0.36 6.03
C GLY A 35 -2.74 0.94 4.62
N LEU A 36 -1.69 0.56 3.88
CA LEU A 36 -1.37 1.13 2.58
C LEU A 36 -0.91 0.04 1.61
N VAL A 37 -1.45 0.11 0.39
CA VAL A 37 -0.96 -0.64 -0.77
C VAL A 37 -0.46 0.35 -1.80
N VAL A 38 0.81 0.22 -2.20
CA VAL A 38 1.45 1.04 -3.23
C VAL A 38 1.90 0.14 -4.36
N LYS A 39 1.55 0.48 -5.59
CA LYS A 39 1.99 -0.24 -6.79
C LYS A 39 2.78 0.70 -7.71
N VAL A 40 3.98 0.26 -8.09
CA VAL A 40 4.89 0.99 -8.97
C VAL A 40 5.41 0.01 -10.03
N GLY A 41 4.89 0.11 -11.26
CA GLY A 41 5.22 -0.84 -12.34
C GLY A 41 4.87 -2.27 -11.93
N SER A 42 5.87 -3.15 -11.92
CA SER A 42 5.75 -4.56 -11.46
C SER A 42 5.92 -4.75 -9.96
N ARG A 43 6.30 -3.71 -9.20
CA ARG A 43 6.57 -3.81 -7.76
C ARG A 43 5.34 -3.35 -6.98
N GLN A 44 4.89 -4.17 -6.04
CA GLN A 44 3.81 -3.84 -5.11
C GLN A 44 4.32 -3.93 -3.68
N ILE A 45 4.08 -2.88 -2.90
CA ILE A 45 4.31 -2.83 -1.46
C ILE A 45 2.95 -2.86 -0.80
N ASP A 46 2.69 -3.90 -0.01
CA ASP A 46 1.41 -4.09 0.68
C ASP A 46 1.65 -4.25 2.18
N SER A 47 1.22 -3.23 2.91
CA SER A 47 1.22 -3.19 4.38
C SER A 47 -0.20 -3.19 4.97
N SER A 48 -1.21 -3.52 4.15
CA SER A 48 -2.61 -3.54 4.56
C SER A 48 -2.89 -4.52 5.70
N LEU A 49 -3.88 -4.17 6.53
CA LEU A 49 -4.29 -4.99 7.65
C LEU A 49 -4.95 -6.28 7.16
N ALA A 50 -5.75 -6.21 6.09
CA ALA A 50 -6.32 -7.38 5.42
C ALA A 50 -5.24 -8.39 5.01
N SER A 51 -4.16 -7.96 4.36
CA SER A 51 -3.07 -8.86 3.97
C SER A 51 -2.31 -9.43 5.16
N LYS A 52 -2.14 -8.68 6.26
CA LYS A 52 -1.56 -9.21 7.51
C LYS A 52 -2.45 -10.29 8.13
N LEU A 53 -3.75 -10.07 8.23
CA LEU A 53 -4.69 -11.05 8.75
C LEU A 53 -4.77 -12.30 7.87
N ASN A 54 -4.74 -12.13 6.55
CA ASN A 54 -4.73 -13.26 5.62
C ASN A 54 -3.45 -14.09 5.76
N ARG A 55 -2.28 -13.45 5.90
CA ARG A 55 -1.01 -14.14 6.18
C ARG A 55 -1.07 -14.93 7.49
N LEU A 56 -1.64 -14.36 8.54
CA LEU A 56 -1.84 -15.06 9.81
C LEU A 56 -2.77 -16.26 9.66
N ARG A 57 -3.90 -16.10 8.97
CA ARG A 57 -4.84 -17.19 8.69
C ARG A 57 -4.17 -18.33 7.92
N ILE A 58 -3.33 -18.03 6.93
CA ILE A 58 -2.58 -19.05 6.17
C ILE A 58 -1.57 -19.75 7.07
N ALA A 59 -0.81 -19.00 7.88
CA ALA A 59 0.12 -19.59 8.84
C ALA A 59 -0.58 -20.51 9.83
N MET A 60 -1.76 -20.13 10.34
CA MET A 60 -2.57 -20.97 11.24
C MET A 60 -3.18 -22.20 10.55
N LYS A 61 -3.42 -22.14 9.23
CA LYS A 61 -3.91 -23.30 8.46
C LYS A 61 -2.80 -24.24 8.00
N GLY A 62 -1.58 -23.72 7.81
CA GLY A 62 -0.40 -24.48 7.37
C GLY A 62 0.48 -24.99 8.51
N ALA A 63 0.29 -24.47 9.73
CA ALA A 63 0.82 -25.08 10.96
C ALA A 63 -0.08 -26.23 11.38
N GLY A 64 -0.02 -27.33 10.62
CA GLY A 64 -0.68 -28.60 10.88
C GLY A 64 0.27 -29.74 10.53
#